data_AF-A0ABD2LFN6-F1
#
_entry.id   AF-A0ABD2LFN6-F1
#
_cell.length_a   1.000
_cell.length_b   1.000
_cell.length_c   1.000
_cell.angle_alpha   90.00
_cell.angle_beta   90.00
_cell.angle_gamma   90.00
#
_symmetry.space_group_name_H-M   'P 1'
#
loop_
_entity.id
_entity.type
_entity.pdbx_description
1 polymer ?
#
loop_
_entity_poly.entity_id
_entity_poly.type
_entity_poly.pdbx_seq_one_letter_code
_entity_poly.pdbx_strand_id
1 'polypeptide(L)'
;MLRRGSSAKFMPNSSVFPGGVLDKSDLCFPREKTNFVEGTQSPIRLELADDFALRVCALRELFEEAGLLPVVEGEKRVVANAGEDAHLAEWRRKAREKTK
;
A
#
# COMPACT_ATOMS: atom_id res chain seq x y z
N MET A 1 6.04 12.12 -0.82
CA MET A 1 7.42 11.63 -0.63
C MET A 1 7.74 11.67 0.85
N LEU A 2 8.41 10.64 1.37
CA LEU A 2 8.84 10.51 2.76
C LEU A 2 10.37 10.58 2.82
N ARG A 3 10.92 11.09 3.93
CA ARG A 3 12.36 11.07 4.18
C ARG A 3 12.71 9.89 5.09
N ARG A 4 13.67 9.06 4.68
CA ARG A 4 14.15 7.95 5.51
C ARG A 4 14.89 8.47 6.73
N GLY A 5 14.75 7.75 7.85
CA GLY A 5 15.46 8.06 9.09
C GLY A 5 16.98 8.04 8.88
N SER A 6 17.70 8.87 9.64
CA SER A 6 19.17 8.93 9.58
C SER A 6 19.84 7.61 9.99
N SER A 7 19.16 6.78 10.79
CA SER A 7 19.62 5.47 11.23
C SER A 7 19.22 4.31 10.31
N ALA A 8 18.60 4.57 9.16
CA ALA A 8 18.18 3.51 8.24
C ALA A 8 19.40 2.78 7.64
N LYS A 9 19.39 1.43 7.69
CA LYS A 9 20.49 0.59 7.17
C LYS A 9 20.70 0.72 5.65
N PHE A 10 19.65 1.08 4.92
CA PHE A 10 19.66 1.26 3.48
C PHE A 10 19.15 2.65 3.12
N MET A 11 19.92 3.38 2.31
CA MET A 11 19.68 4.75 1.83
C MET A 11 19.22 5.73 2.95
N PRO A 12 20.04 6.00 3.98
CA PRO A 12 19.68 6.96 5.03
C PRO A 12 19.50 8.38 4.45
N ASN A 13 18.60 9.16 5.05
CA ASN A 13 18.28 10.55 4.67
C ASN A 13 17.70 10.78 3.27
N SER A 14 17.50 9.75 2.45
CA SER A 14 16.95 9.91 1.11
C SER A 14 15.45 10.19 1.13
N SER A 15 14.98 10.90 0.10
CA SER A 15 13.56 11.08 -0.17
C SER A 15 13.07 9.95 -1.06
N VAL A 16 12.09 9.19 -0.59
CA VAL A 16 11.54 8.02 -1.27
C VAL A 16 10.02 8.07 -1.29
N PHE A 17 9.40 7.28 -2.16
CA PHE A 17 7.98 6.96 -2.00
C PHE A 17 7.82 5.83 -0.98
N PRO A 18 6.64 5.72 -0.32
CA PRO A 18 6.32 4.55 0.48
C PRO A 18 6.49 3.26 -0.33
N GLY A 19 7.00 2.23 0.31
CA GLY A 19 7.23 0.95 -0.34
C GLY A 19 8.05 0.02 0.52
N GLY A 20 7.97 -1.27 0.21
CA GLY A 20 8.55 -2.33 1.02
C GLY A 20 8.58 -3.65 0.29
N VAL A 21 8.58 -4.73 1.07
CA VAL A 21 8.68 -6.09 0.56
C VAL A 21 7.29 -6.73 0.59
N LEU A 22 7.02 -7.60 -0.38
CA LEU A 22 5.80 -8.42 -0.40
C LEU A 22 5.65 -9.20 0.90
N ASP A 23 4.44 -9.20 1.45
CA ASP A 23 4.01 -10.10 2.51
C ASP A 23 3.12 -11.22 1.95
N LYS A 24 3.02 -12.35 2.67
CA LYS A 24 2.10 -13.43 2.33
C LYS A 24 0.64 -12.96 2.23
N SER A 25 0.24 -11.98 3.04
CA SER A 25 -1.11 -11.42 3.00
C SER A 25 -1.41 -10.69 1.68
N ASP A 26 -0.38 -10.13 1.03
CA ASP A 26 -0.54 -9.43 -0.25
C ASP A 26 -0.85 -10.42 -1.38
N LEU A 27 -0.26 -11.62 -1.29
CA LEU A 27 -0.47 -12.71 -2.26
C LEU A 27 -1.87 -13.33 -2.14
N CYS A 28 -2.45 -13.35 -0.93
CA CYS A 28 -3.77 -13.95 -0.67
C CYS A 28 -4.89 -12.91 -0.53
N PHE A 29 -4.66 -11.65 -0.92
CA PHE A 29 -5.67 -10.60 -0.78
C PHE A 29 -6.86 -10.87 -1.72
N PRO A 30 -8.10 -10.83 -1.22
CA PRO A 30 -9.29 -11.14 -2.03
C PRO A 30 -9.49 -10.10 -3.14
N ARG A 31 -9.41 -10.53 -4.40
CA ARG A 31 -9.56 -9.67 -5.59
C ARG A 31 -10.97 -9.07 -5.68
N GLU A 32 -11.97 -9.84 -5.28
CA GLU A 32 -13.39 -9.45 -5.28
C GLU A 32 -13.70 -8.26 -4.36
N LYS A 33 -12.80 -7.94 -3.41
CA LYS A 33 -12.91 -6.75 -2.56
C LYS A 33 -12.24 -5.51 -3.16
N THR A 34 -11.71 -5.61 -4.38
CA THR A 34 -10.99 -4.54 -5.06
C THR A 34 -11.69 -4.16 -6.36
N ASN A 35 -11.27 -3.03 -6.93
CA ASN A 35 -11.62 -2.64 -8.30
C ASN A 35 -10.61 -3.16 -9.34
N PHE A 36 -9.79 -4.15 -9.00
CA PHE A 36 -8.83 -4.75 -9.92
C PHE A 36 -9.58 -5.63 -10.94
N VAL A 37 -9.48 -5.27 -12.22
CA VAL A 37 -10.07 -6.04 -13.32
C VAL A 37 -8.94 -6.64 -14.15
N GLU A 38 -8.88 -7.97 -14.18
CA GLU A 38 -7.87 -8.72 -14.93
C GLU A 38 -7.92 -8.38 -16.43
N GLY A 39 -6.75 -8.28 -17.07
CA GLY A 39 -6.63 -7.97 -18.50
C GLY A 39 -6.93 -6.52 -18.90
N THR A 40 -7.43 -5.67 -18.00
CA THR A 40 -7.67 -4.24 -18.30
C THR A 40 -6.44 -3.35 -18.11
N GLN A 41 -5.43 -3.87 -17.40
CA GLN A 41 -4.19 -3.16 -17.12
C GLN A 41 -3.03 -4.02 -17.60
N SER A 42 -2.13 -3.42 -18.39
CA SER A 42 -0.84 -4.06 -18.65
C SER A 42 -0.10 -4.21 -17.32
N PRO A 43 0.49 -5.38 -17.04
CA PRO A 43 1.31 -5.55 -15.85
C PRO A 43 2.37 -4.45 -15.77
N ILE A 44 2.70 -4.02 -14.55
CA ILE A 44 3.87 -3.20 -14.28
C ILE A 44 5.05 -3.86 -14.99
N ARG A 45 5.74 -3.09 -15.83
CA ARG A 45 6.77 -3.56 -16.78
C ARG A 45 7.92 -4.27 -16.06
N LEU A 46 7.71 -5.56 -15.77
CA LEU A 46 8.64 -6.46 -15.09
C LEU A 46 8.56 -7.88 -15.65
N GLU A 47 7.94 -8.03 -16.84
CA GLU A 47 7.71 -9.34 -17.48
C GLU A 47 6.95 -10.34 -16.59
N LEU A 48 6.18 -9.83 -15.62
CA LEU A 48 5.35 -10.64 -14.74
C LEU A 48 4.04 -10.99 -15.44
N ALA A 49 3.58 -12.23 -15.22
CA ALA A 49 2.27 -12.67 -15.67
C ALA A 49 1.12 -11.88 -14.98
N ASP A 50 1.36 -11.45 -13.74
CA ASP A 50 0.43 -10.66 -12.93
C ASP A 50 1.21 -9.80 -11.92
N ASP A 51 0.68 -8.63 -11.58
CA ASP A 51 1.27 -7.67 -10.66
C ASP A 51 0.32 -7.31 -9.49
N PHE A 52 -0.80 -8.01 -9.35
CA PHE A 52 -1.82 -7.74 -8.34
C PHE A 52 -1.23 -7.68 -6.93
N ALA A 53 -0.42 -8.67 -6.55
CA ALA A 53 0.20 -8.69 -5.22
C ALA A 53 1.14 -7.50 -5.00
N LEU A 54 1.85 -7.05 -6.03
CA LEU A 54 2.70 -5.85 -5.94
C LEU A 54 1.88 -4.59 -5.72
N ARG A 55 0.70 -4.49 -6.35
CA ARG A 55 -0.23 -3.37 -6.15
C ARG A 55 -0.80 -3.37 -4.73
N VAL A 56 -1.21 -4.54 -4.23
CA VAL A 56 -1.68 -4.69 -2.85
C VAL A 56 -0.58 -4.31 -1.86
N CYS A 57 0.64 -4.81 -2.06
CA CYS A 57 1.81 -4.45 -1.27
C CYS A 57 2.06 -2.93 -1.27
N ALA A 58 2.03 -2.28 -2.44
CA ALA A 58 2.22 -0.84 -2.53
C ALA A 58 1.15 -0.06 -1.76
N LEU A 59 -0.12 -0.50 -1.82
CA LEU A 59 -1.21 0.11 -1.07
C LEU A 59 -1.07 -0.10 0.44
N ARG A 60 -0.69 -1.32 0.87
CA ARG A 60 -0.43 -1.65 2.27
C ARG A 60 0.70 -0.76 2.83
N GLU A 61 1.84 -0.70 2.14
CA GLU A 61 2.99 0.12 2.54
C GLU A 61 2.65 1.62 2.56
N LEU A 62 1.89 2.11 1.58
CA LEU A 62 1.39 3.49 1.57
C LEU A 62 0.53 3.78 2.81
N PHE A 63 -0.38 2.88 3.16
CA PHE A 63 -1.23 3.04 4.33
C PHE A 63 -0.45 2.94 5.63
N GLU A 64 0.45 1.96 5.76
CA GLU A 64 1.31 1.82 6.93
C GLU A 64 2.19 3.07 7.11
N GLU A 65 3.00 3.44 6.12
CA GLU A 65 3.99 4.51 6.25
C GLU A 65 3.38 5.92 6.23
N ALA A 66 2.43 6.19 5.35
CA ALA A 66 1.86 7.54 5.16
C ALA A 66 0.45 7.72 5.75
N GLY A 67 -0.28 6.63 6.06
CA GLY A 67 -1.64 6.71 6.57
C GLY A 67 -2.68 7.09 5.51
N LEU A 68 -2.35 6.92 4.23
CA LEU A 68 -3.23 7.23 3.11
C LEU A 68 -3.76 5.93 2.52
N LEU A 69 -5.08 5.86 2.32
CA LEU A 69 -5.75 4.72 1.71
C LEU A 69 -6.59 5.17 0.51
N PRO A 70 -6.15 4.91 -0.73
CA PRO A 70 -6.97 5.11 -1.91
C PRO A 70 -8.18 4.16 -1.87
N VAL A 71 -9.38 4.72 -1.93
CA VAL A 71 -10.65 3.98 -1.92
C VAL A 71 -11.55 4.43 -3.06
N VAL A 72 -12.41 3.52 -3.50
CA VAL A 72 -13.45 3.80 -4.49
C VAL A 72 -14.80 3.56 -3.84
N GLU A 73 -15.64 4.59 -3.83
CA GLU A 73 -17.02 4.53 -3.33
C GLU A 73 -17.97 4.86 -4.48
N GLY A 74 -18.53 3.82 -5.11
CA GLY A 74 -19.25 3.97 -6.37
C GLY A 74 -18.34 4.50 -7.47
N GLU A 75 -18.65 5.67 -8.02
CA GLU A 75 -17.80 6.34 -9.03
C GLU A 75 -16.76 7.29 -8.41
N LYS A 76 -16.86 7.57 -7.10
CA LYS A 76 -15.96 8.51 -6.42
C LYS A 76 -14.64 7.83 -6.08
N ARG A 77 -13.54 8.49 -6.42
CA ARG A 77 -12.18 8.11 -6.00
C ARG A 77 -11.73 9.05 -4.90
N VAL A 78 -11.49 8.51 -3.70
CA VAL A 78 -11.14 9.28 -2.51
C VAL A 78 -9.84 8.74 -1.94
N VAL A 79 -9.02 9.61 -1.37
CA VAL A 79 -7.86 9.21 -0.57
C VAL A 79 -8.21 9.44 0.88
N ALA A 80 -8.51 8.35 1.59
CA ALA A 80 -8.84 8.42 3.00
C ALA A 80 -7.56 8.63 3.83
N ASN A 81 -7.64 9.48 4.86
CA ASN A 81 -6.49 9.89 5.65
C ASN A 81 -6.65 9.47 7.12
N ALA A 82 -5.75 8.61 7.60
CA ALA A 82 -5.73 8.13 8.98
C ALA A 82 -5.40 9.24 10.00
N GLY A 83 -4.91 10.40 9.57
CA GLY A 83 -4.75 11.57 10.44
C GLY A 83 -6.07 12.31 10.73
N GLU A 84 -7.12 12.04 9.96
CA GLU A 84 -8.41 12.73 10.03
C GLU A 84 -9.55 11.83 10.55
N ASP A 85 -9.34 10.50 10.55
CA ASP A 85 -10.33 9.51 10.95
C ASP A 85 -9.77 8.53 12.01
N ALA A 86 -10.43 8.45 13.16
CA ALA A 86 -9.99 7.64 14.29
C ALA A 86 -10.06 6.12 14.03
N HIS A 87 -11.03 5.66 13.23
CA HIS A 87 -11.13 4.24 12.85
C HIS A 87 -10.00 3.86 11.90
N LEU A 88 -9.66 4.72 10.95
CA LEU A 88 -8.51 4.51 10.06
C LEU A 88 -7.18 4.58 10.81
N ALA A 89 -7.05 5.46 11.81
CA ALA A 89 -5.89 5.49 12.69
C ALA A 89 -5.69 4.15 13.41
N GLU A 90 -6.77 3.57 13.92
CA GLU A 90 -6.74 2.28 14.59
C GLU A 90 -6.42 1.13 13.61
N TRP A 91 -6.97 1.15 12.40
CA TRP A 91 -6.63 0.17 11.36
C TRP A 91 -5.16 0.25 10.98
N ARG A 92 -4.62 1.46 10.82
CA ARG A 92 -3.20 1.69 10.53
C ARG A 92 -2.31 1.15 11.63
N ARG A 93 -2.69 1.33 12.90
CA ARG A 93 -1.97 0.75 14.05
C ARG A 93 -1.91 -0.77 13.95
N LYS A 94 -3.05 -1.42 13.71
CA LYS A 94 -3.13 -2.88 13.54
C LYS A 94 -2.33 -3.41 12.36
N ALA A 95 -2.32 -2.68 11.24
CA ALA A 95 -1.53 -3.06 10.06
C ALA A 95 -0.03 -3.08 10.40
N ARG A 96 0.48 -2.01 11.03
CA ARG A 96 1.89 -1.90 11.46
C ARG A 96 2.33 -2.96 12.47
N GLU A 97 1.40 -3.49 13.27
CA GLU A 97 1.68 -4.51 14.29
C GLU A 97 1.84 -5.91 13.70
N LYS A 98 1.25 -6.19 12.53
CA LYS A 98 1.37 -7.50 11.87
C LYS A 98 2.67 -7.67 11.08
N THR A 99 3.34 -6.57 10.73
CA THR A 99 4.55 -6.54 9.88
C THR A 99 5.86 -6.62 10.70
N LYS A 100 5.79 -6.68 12.03
CA LYS A 100 6.95 -6.84 12.94
C LYS A 100 7.00 -8.24 13.53
#